data_AF-A0A2V6TTG1-F1
#
_entry.id   AF-A0A2V6TTG1-F1
#
_cell.length_a   1.000
_cell.length_b   1.000
_cell.length_c   1.000
_cell.angle_alpha   90.00
_cell.angle_beta   90.00
_cell.angle_gamma   90.00
#
_symmetry.space_group_name_H-M   'P 1'
#
loop_
_entity.id
_entity.type
_entity.pdbx_description
1 polymer ?
#
loop_
_entity_poly.entity_id
_entity_poly.type
_entity_poly.pdbx_seq_one_letter_code
_entity_poly.pdbx_strand_id
1 'polypeptide(L)'
;MAALLSGIPFRILSLGDFPRVTLPPEGESSYADNALGKARAVAAAMGELALADDSGIEVDALGGGPGVLSARYGGPGLSDLQRCQVMLREMTGVPRERRTARFRCLVAVVDPERQHEATLEGVVEGMLLETPRGQGGFGYDPLFFYPPLGRSFAELAPEEKNRVSHRARAVAQARAWLLSRP
;
A
#
# COMPACT_ATOMS: atom_id res chain seq x y z
N MET A 1 2.48 -8.65 -3.55
CA MET A 1 2.54 -9.29 -2.21
C MET A 1 3.22 -10.65 -2.25
N ALA A 2 2.65 -11.66 -2.93
CA ALA A 2 3.19 -13.02 -2.96
C ALA A 2 4.68 -13.13 -3.35
N ALA A 3 5.12 -12.43 -4.40
CA ALA A 3 6.53 -12.41 -4.81
C ALA A 3 7.48 -11.90 -3.71
N LEU A 4 7.04 -10.89 -2.93
CA LEU A 4 7.81 -10.34 -1.81
C LEU A 4 7.87 -11.29 -0.61
N LEU A 5 6.95 -12.24 -0.51
CA LEU A 5 6.92 -13.29 0.53
C LEU A 5 7.59 -14.60 0.06
N SER A 6 8.20 -14.64 -1.12
CA SER A 6 8.88 -15.85 -1.61
C SER A 6 10.06 -16.27 -0.72
N GLY A 7 10.32 -17.59 -0.63
CA GLY A 7 11.47 -18.14 0.09
C GLY A 7 11.36 -18.14 1.62
N ILE A 8 10.17 -17.93 2.19
CA ILE A 8 9.89 -18.19 3.61
C ILE A 8 9.29 -19.61 3.78
N PRO A 9 9.36 -20.24 4.97
CA PRO A 9 8.85 -21.60 5.20
C PRO A 9 7.32 -21.64 5.33
N PHE A 10 6.60 -20.88 4.50
CA PHE A 10 5.14 -20.83 4.44
C PHE A 10 4.68 -21.01 3.00
N ARG A 11 3.57 -21.73 2.83
CA ARG A 11 2.85 -21.78 1.56
C ARG A 11 1.94 -20.56 1.47
N ILE A 12 2.16 -19.71 0.47
CA ILE A 12 1.32 -18.52 0.25
C ILE A 12 0.11 -18.91 -0.59
N LEU A 13 -1.09 -18.63 -0.07
CA LEU A 13 -2.36 -18.81 -0.76
C LEU A 13 -2.99 -17.43 -1.01
N SER A 14 -3.74 -17.29 -2.10
CA SER A 14 -4.45 -16.05 -2.41
C SER A 14 -5.85 -16.11 -1.84
N LEU A 15 -6.38 -14.99 -1.34
CA LEU A 15 -7.80 -14.92 -0.96
C LEU A 15 -8.72 -15.25 -2.15
N GLY A 16 -8.26 -15.01 -3.39
CA GLY A 16 -9.00 -15.39 -4.61
C GLY A 16 -9.27 -16.90 -4.72
N ASP A 17 -8.52 -17.73 -4.00
CA ASP A 17 -8.74 -19.19 -3.94
C ASP A 17 -9.88 -19.56 -2.96
N PHE A 18 -10.39 -18.60 -2.18
CA PHE A 18 -11.37 -18.79 -1.11
C PHE A 18 -12.57 -17.84 -1.25
N PRO A 19 -13.44 -18.03 -2.27
CA PRO A 19 -14.52 -17.09 -2.58
C PRO A 19 -15.62 -16.98 -1.50
N ARG A 20 -15.60 -17.85 -0.48
CA ARG A 20 -16.55 -17.82 0.64
C ARG A 20 -16.12 -16.86 1.76
N VAL A 21 -14.88 -16.37 1.74
CA VAL A 21 -14.37 -15.46 2.75
C VAL A 21 -14.73 -14.03 2.37
N THR A 22 -15.56 -13.40 3.20
CA THR A 22 -15.96 -12.00 3.02
C THR A 22 -15.09 -11.08 3.85
N LEU A 23 -14.51 -10.07 3.22
CA LEU A 23 -13.76 -9.03 3.92
C LEU A 23 -14.71 -7.97 4.50
N PRO A 24 -14.40 -7.39 5.66
CA PRO A 24 -15.15 -6.26 6.18
C PRO A 24 -15.03 -5.04 5.27
N PRO A 25 -16.01 -4.12 5.30
CA PRO A 25 -15.85 -2.84 4.60
C PRO A 25 -14.65 -2.08 5.17
N GLU A 26 -13.95 -1.36 4.30
CA GLU A 26 -12.89 -0.46 4.70
C GLU A 26 -13.47 0.85 5.24
N GLY A 27 -12.92 1.33 6.35
CA GLY A 27 -13.16 2.65 6.87
C GLY A 27 -12.33 3.73 6.16
N GLU A 28 -12.38 4.94 6.70
CA GLU A 28 -11.76 6.13 6.11
C GLU A 28 -10.65 6.75 6.98
N SER A 29 -10.42 6.21 8.18
CA SER A 29 -9.60 6.84 9.22
C SER A 29 -8.21 6.22 9.42
N SER A 30 -8.06 4.90 9.21
CA SER A 30 -6.84 4.19 9.62
C SER A 30 -6.49 3.03 8.68
N TYR A 31 -5.29 3.05 8.11
CA TYR A 31 -4.75 1.92 7.35
C TYR A 31 -4.58 0.68 8.24
N ALA A 32 -4.19 0.87 9.50
CA ALA A 32 -3.97 -0.22 10.43
C ALA A 32 -5.27 -0.96 10.72
N ASP A 33 -6.36 -0.23 10.95
CA ASP A 33 -7.67 -0.81 11.24
C ASP A 33 -8.22 -1.57 10.02
N ASN A 34 -8.07 -0.99 8.83
CA ASN A 34 -8.46 -1.65 7.58
C ASN A 34 -7.66 -2.93 7.32
N ALA A 35 -6.33 -2.87 7.45
CA ALA A 35 -5.45 -4.03 7.27
C ALA A 35 -5.78 -5.12 8.29
N LEU A 36 -5.92 -4.76 9.56
CA LEU A 36 -6.16 -5.70 10.65
C LEU A 36 -7.56 -6.31 10.59
N GLY A 37 -8.58 -5.51 10.25
CA GLY A 37 -9.93 -6.01 10.02
C GLY A 37 -9.98 -7.07 8.91
N LYS A 38 -9.28 -6.81 7.79
CA LYS A 38 -9.14 -7.79 6.70
C LYS A 38 -8.40 -9.05 7.16
N ALA A 39 -7.25 -8.92 7.84
CA ALA A 39 -6.48 -10.06 8.29
C ALA A 39 -7.24 -10.92 9.31
N ARG A 40 -7.90 -10.31 10.29
CA ARG A 40 -8.73 -11.01 11.29
C ARG A 40 -9.89 -11.77 10.66
N ALA A 41 -10.57 -11.17 9.69
CA ALA A 41 -11.67 -11.84 8.99
C ALA A 41 -11.20 -13.09 8.24
N VAL A 42 -10.06 -13.01 7.56
CA VAL A 42 -9.46 -14.17 6.87
C VAL A 42 -9.01 -15.23 7.87
N ALA A 43 -8.30 -14.84 8.94
CA ALA A 43 -7.84 -15.78 9.97
C ALA A 43 -9.01 -16.50 10.65
N ALA A 44 -10.09 -15.77 10.98
CA ALA A 44 -11.28 -16.34 11.60
C ALA A 44 -12.02 -17.32 10.67
N ALA A 45 -12.08 -17.02 9.37
CA ALA A 45 -12.77 -17.87 8.40
C ALA A 45 -11.98 -19.13 8.03
N MET A 46 -10.64 -19.03 8.00
CA MET A 46 -9.76 -20.10 7.53
C MET A 46 -9.16 -20.94 8.65
N GLY A 47 -9.06 -20.39 9.87
CA GLY A 47 -8.31 -21.00 10.97
C GLY A 47 -6.79 -20.99 10.75
N GLU A 48 -6.31 -20.21 9.78
CA GLU A 48 -4.93 -20.18 9.33
C GLU A 48 -4.31 -18.79 9.57
N LEU A 49 -2.97 -18.73 9.56
CA LEU A 49 -2.26 -17.46 9.61
C LEU A 49 -2.66 -16.60 8.40
N ALA A 50 -3.08 -15.36 8.67
CA ALA A 50 -3.57 -14.44 7.66
C ALA A 50 -2.74 -13.17 7.61
N LEU A 51 -2.58 -12.65 6.39
CA LEU A 51 -1.91 -11.39 6.11
C LEU A 51 -2.81 -10.55 5.21
N ALA A 52 -2.98 -9.27 5.54
CA ALA A 52 -3.64 -8.30 4.68
C ALA A 52 -2.92 -6.95 4.73
N ASP A 53 -3.01 -6.18 3.66
CA ASP A 53 -2.48 -4.81 3.62
C ASP A 53 -3.56 -3.76 3.38
N ASP A 54 -3.31 -2.56 3.87
CA ASP A 54 -3.94 -1.34 3.39
C ASP A 54 -2.88 -0.30 3.07
N SER A 55 -3.09 0.48 2.02
CA SER A 55 -2.06 1.38 1.50
C SER A 55 -2.62 2.60 0.79
N GLY A 56 -1.88 3.70 0.85
CA GLY A 56 -2.27 4.95 0.22
C GLY A 56 -1.11 5.90 0.02
N ILE A 57 -1.40 6.99 -0.67
CA ILE A 57 -0.53 8.15 -0.84
C ILE A 57 -1.04 9.28 0.04
N GLU A 58 -0.12 9.94 0.73
CA GLU A 58 -0.39 11.13 1.53
C GLU A 58 0.41 12.29 0.95
N VAL A 59 -0.25 13.43 0.74
CA VAL A 59 0.35 14.62 0.12
C VAL A 59 0.29 15.76 1.12
N ASP A 60 1.45 16.33 1.45
CA ASP A 60 1.54 17.31 2.55
C ASP A 60 0.76 18.59 2.25
N ALA A 61 0.80 19.05 1.00
CA ALA A 61 0.02 20.21 0.55
C ALA A 61 -1.51 19.99 0.61
N LEU A 62 -1.96 18.74 0.64
CA LEU A 62 -3.37 18.36 0.78
C LEU A 62 -3.70 17.93 2.21
N GLY A 63 -2.88 18.32 3.20
CA GLY A 63 -3.09 17.97 4.60
C GLY A 63 -2.99 16.47 4.90
N GLY A 64 -2.21 15.73 4.10
CA GLY A 64 -2.10 14.28 4.17
C GLY A 64 -3.12 13.52 3.32
N GLY A 65 -4.05 14.21 2.66
CA GLY A 65 -4.94 13.59 1.67
C GLY A 65 -4.21 13.10 0.42
N PRO A 66 -4.75 12.10 -0.31
CA PRO A 66 -5.99 11.36 -0.04
C PRO A 66 -5.92 10.35 1.11
N GLY A 67 -4.73 9.92 1.53
CA GLY A 67 -4.57 9.02 2.66
C GLY A 67 -5.29 7.68 2.44
N VAL A 68 -6.04 7.23 3.45
CA VAL A 68 -6.85 5.98 3.42
C VAL A 68 -7.85 5.96 2.26
N LEU A 69 -8.26 7.13 1.77
CA LEU A 69 -9.17 7.26 0.63
C LEU A 69 -8.47 7.23 -0.73
N SER A 70 -7.19 6.84 -0.79
CA SER A 70 -6.39 6.83 -2.03
C SER A 70 -7.05 6.11 -3.21
N ALA A 71 -7.71 4.98 -2.97
CA ALA A 71 -8.42 4.23 -4.02
C ALA A 71 -9.76 4.87 -4.43
N ARG A 72 -10.32 5.75 -3.60
CA ARG A 72 -11.63 6.41 -3.76
C ARG A 72 -11.53 7.92 -4.03
N TYR A 73 -10.32 8.43 -4.18
CA TYR A 73 -10.06 9.85 -4.31
C TYR A 73 -10.67 10.43 -5.60
N GLY A 74 -11.36 11.56 -5.47
CA GLY A 74 -12.14 12.17 -6.55
C GLY A 74 -13.50 11.54 -6.81
N GLY A 75 -13.88 10.49 -6.07
CA GLY A 75 -15.20 9.85 -6.15
C GLY A 75 -15.15 8.37 -6.55
N PRO A 76 -16.29 7.67 -6.45
CA PRO A 76 -16.38 6.25 -6.76
C PRO A 76 -16.19 5.98 -8.27
N GLY A 77 -15.56 4.85 -8.59
CA GLY A 77 -15.45 4.35 -9.97
C GLY A 77 -14.40 5.04 -10.86
N LEU A 78 -13.60 5.97 -10.31
CA LEU A 78 -12.52 6.60 -11.08
C LEU A 78 -11.36 5.63 -11.32
N SER A 79 -10.88 5.58 -12.56
CA SER A 79 -9.63 4.92 -12.94
C SER A 79 -8.40 5.61 -12.34
N ASP A 80 -7.26 4.91 -12.33
CA ASP A 80 -5.99 5.43 -11.81
C ASP A 80 -5.59 6.77 -12.46
N LEU A 81 -5.78 6.87 -13.78
CA LEU A 81 -5.53 8.09 -14.54
C LEU A 81 -6.46 9.23 -14.09
N GLN A 82 -7.74 8.95 -13.91
CA GLN A 82 -8.71 9.97 -13.46
C GLN A 82 -8.39 10.46 -12.04
N ARG A 83 -7.99 9.57 -11.13
CA ARG A 83 -7.56 9.96 -9.77
C ARG A 83 -6.28 10.80 -9.80
N CYS A 84 -5.32 10.46 -10.66
CA CYS A 84 -4.14 11.30 -10.90
C CYS A 84 -4.52 12.70 -11.42
N GLN A 85 -5.48 12.79 -12.33
CA GLN A 85 -5.95 14.09 -12.86
C GLN A 85 -6.63 14.94 -11.79
N VAL A 86 -7.41 14.34 -10.88
CA VAL A 86 -7.98 15.04 -9.72
C VAL A 86 -6.85 15.61 -8.87
N MET A 87 -5.87 14.79 -8.52
CA MET A 87 -4.71 15.22 -7.72
C MET A 87 -3.95 16.37 -8.37
N LEU A 88 -3.67 16.29 -9.67
CA LEU A 88 -2.99 17.36 -10.40
C LEU A 88 -3.79 18.67 -10.38
N ARG A 89 -5.12 18.61 -10.55
CA ARG A 89 -5.97 19.80 -10.47
C ARG A 89 -5.91 20.45 -9.09
N GLU A 90 -6.03 19.67 -8.02
CA GLU A 90 -5.94 20.20 -6.65
C GLU A 90 -4.55 20.73 -6.30
N MET A 91 -3.51 20.19 -6.95
CA MET A 91 -2.13 20.63 -6.78
C MET A 91 -1.73 21.78 -7.71
N THR A 92 -2.67 22.43 -8.41
CA THR A 92 -2.41 23.57 -9.29
C THR A 92 -1.89 24.76 -8.48
N GLY A 93 -0.78 25.36 -8.91
CA GLY A 93 -0.17 26.51 -8.23
C GLY A 93 0.61 26.17 -6.95
N VAL A 94 0.67 24.90 -6.54
CA VAL A 94 1.52 24.46 -5.42
C VAL A 94 2.99 24.43 -5.90
N PRO A 95 3.90 25.24 -5.31
CA PRO A 95 5.31 25.27 -5.67
C PRO A 95 5.97 23.91 -5.49
N ARG A 96 6.97 23.59 -6.31
CA ARG A 96 7.65 22.29 -6.34
C ARG A 96 8.13 21.83 -4.96
N GLU A 97 8.62 22.75 -4.14
CA GLU A 97 9.17 22.51 -2.80
C GLU A 97 8.11 22.05 -1.80
N ARG A 98 6.82 22.34 -2.07
CA ARG A 98 5.68 21.97 -1.24
C ARG A 98 4.93 20.74 -1.75
N ARG A 99 5.43 20.07 -2.79
CA ARG A 99 4.80 18.88 -3.39
C ARG A 99 5.28 17.58 -2.75
N THR A 100 5.73 17.60 -1.50
CA THR A 100 6.15 16.39 -0.79
C THR A 100 4.98 15.44 -0.62
N ALA A 101 5.26 14.16 -0.81
CA ALA A 101 4.28 13.10 -0.68
C ALA A 101 4.96 11.82 -0.22
N ARG A 102 4.18 10.92 0.37
CA ARG A 102 4.67 9.62 0.82
C ARG A 102 3.67 8.55 0.47
N PHE A 103 4.16 7.40 0.05
CA PHE A 103 3.35 6.19 0.08
C PHE A 103 3.51 5.50 1.42
N ARG A 104 2.39 5.05 1.99
CA ARG A 104 2.33 4.30 3.25
C ARG A 104 1.60 2.98 3.01
N CYS A 105 2.10 1.89 3.58
CA CYS A 105 1.45 0.59 3.58
C CYS A 105 1.56 -0.02 4.98
N LEU A 106 0.42 -0.45 5.51
CA LEU A 106 0.32 -1.23 6.73
C LEU A 106 0.04 -2.67 6.32
N VAL A 107 0.87 -3.59 6.76
CA VAL A 107 0.64 -5.03 6.64
C VAL A 107 0.25 -5.55 8.02
N ALA A 108 -0.95 -6.08 8.15
CA ALA A 108 -1.39 -6.78 9.34
C ALA A 108 -1.14 -8.29 9.18
N VAL A 109 -0.65 -8.91 10.26
CA VAL A 109 -0.49 -10.36 10.37
C VAL A 109 -1.27 -10.84 11.59
N VAL A 110 -2.05 -11.90 11.43
CA VAL A 110 -2.85 -12.52 12.50
C VAL A 110 -2.54 -14.01 12.55
N ASP A 111 -2.04 -14.47 13.69
CA ASP A 111 -1.76 -15.88 13.99
C ASP A 111 -2.82 -16.39 14.99
N PRO A 112 -3.86 -17.10 14.53
CA PRO A 112 -4.90 -17.62 15.40
C PRO A 112 -4.42 -18.79 16.27
N GLU A 113 -3.34 -19.48 15.90
CA GLU A 113 -2.77 -20.57 16.69
C GLU A 113 -2.10 -20.02 17.95
N ARG A 114 -1.36 -18.91 17.82
CA ARG A 114 -0.63 -18.26 18.93
C ARG A 114 -1.40 -17.15 19.63
N GLN A 115 -2.59 -16.81 19.14
CA GLN A 115 -3.37 -15.66 19.63
C GLN A 115 -2.57 -14.35 19.60
N HIS A 116 -1.83 -14.14 18.51
CA HIS A 116 -0.96 -12.99 18.35
C HIS A 116 -1.21 -12.31 17.00
N GLU A 117 -1.16 -10.98 17.00
CA GLU A 117 -1.31 -10.14 15.82
C GLU A 117 -0.29 -9.00 15.85
N ALA A 118 0.06 -8.50 14.67
CA ALA A 118 0.95 -7.37 14.51
C ALA A 118 0.59 -6.53 13.29
N THR A 119 0.89 -5.24 13.34
CA THR A 119 0.81 -4.31 12.21
C THR A 119 2.21 -3.76 11.90
N LEU A 120 2.63 -3.91 10.65
CA LEU A 120 3.98 -3.61 10.18
C LEU A 120 3.90 -2.52 9.11
N GLU A 121 4.59 -1.40 9.34
CA GLU A 121 4.48 -0.22 8.48
C GLU A 121 5.67 -0.08 7.53
N GLY A 122 5.39 0.16 6.26
CA GLY A 122 6.37 0.66 5.32
C GLY A 122 5.98 2.03 4.77
N VAL A 123 6.92 2.96 4.80
CA VAL A 123 6.76 4.31 4.23
C VAL A 123 7.85 4.56 3.19
N VAL A 124 7.51 5.24 2.10
CA VAL A 124 8.48 5.82 1.16
C VAL A 124 8.14 7.27 0.90
N GLU A 125 9.10 8.13 1.18
CA GLU A 125 9.07 9.56 0.92
C GLU A 125 9.43 9.87 -0.55
N GLY A 126 8.77 10.88 -1.10
CA GLY A 126 8.94 11.32 -2.47
C GLY A 126 8.27 12.67 -2.71
N MET A 127 7.98 12.97 -3.98
CA MET A 127 7.36 14.21 -4.39
C MET A 127 6.35 13.97 -5.51
N LEU A 128 5.31 14.79 -5.60
CA LEU A 128 4.42 14.79 -6.75
C LEU A 128 5.00 15.57 -7.92
N LEU A 129 4.99 14.95 -9.09
CA LEU A 129 5.26 15.62 -10.35
C LEU A 129 4.12 16.56 -10.76
N GLU A 130 4.44 17.51 -11.62
CA GLU A 130 3.47 18.36 -12.32
C GLU A 130 2.91 17.68 -13.58
N THR A 131 3.65 16.73 -14.13
CA THR A 131 3.25 15.93 -15.29
C THR A 131 3.61 14.46 -15.04
N PRO A 132 2.67 13.52 -15.28
CA PRO A 132 2.95 12.09 -15.14
C PRO A 132 4.14 11.65 -15.99
N ARG A 133 4.96 10.74 -15.45
CA ARG A 133 6.07 10.11 -16.18
C ARG A 133 6.03 8.60 -15.99
N GLY A 134 6.40 7.85 -17.04
CA GLY A 134 6.36 6.39 -17.03
C GLY A 134 4.98 5.80 -17.35
N GLN A 135 4.96 4.50 -17.66
CA GLN A 135 3.75 3.75 -18.03
C GLN A 135 3.58 2.48 -17.19
N GLY A 136 4.56 2.13 -16.36
CA GLY A 136 4.50 0.97 -15.48
C GLY A 136 3.73 1.25 -14.19
N GLY A 137 3.59 0.21 -13.38
CA GLY A 137 2.97 0.34 -12.06
C GLY A 137 1.46 0.58 -12.12
N PHE A 138 0.92 1.24 -11.09
CA PHE A 138 -0.51 1.51 -10.93
C PHE A 138 -0.75 2.70 -9.99
N GLY A 139 -2.00 3.14 -9.91
CA GLY A 139 -2.43 4.22 -9.03
C GLY A 139 -1.68 5.51 -9.32
N TYR A 140 -0.99 6.04 -8.30
CA TYR A 140 -0.28 7.32 -8.36
C TYR A 140 1.20 7.18 -8.74
N ASP A 141 1.66 5.98 -9.12
CA ASP A 141 3.06 5.74 -9.52
C ASP A 141 3.58 6.71 -10.60
N PRO A 142 2.78 7.10 -11.62
CA PRO A 142 3.23 8.07 -12.62
C PRO A 142 3.46 9.48 -12.08
N LEU A 143 2.81 9.84 -10.96
CA LEU A 143 2.96 11.13 -10.29
C LEU A 143 4.02 11.10 -9.19
N PHE A 144 4.29 9.94 -8.60
CA PHE A 144 5.19 9.82 -7.47
C PHE A 144 6.65 9.75 -7.92
N PHE A 145 7.36 10.87 -7.79
CA PHE A 145 8.80 10.97 -8.00
C PHE A 145 9.55 10.46 -6.78
N TYR A 146 10.55 9.61 -7.03
CA TYR A 146 11.46 9.11 -6.00
C TYR A 146 12.85 9.73 -6.18
N PRO A 147 13.19 10.77 -5.40
CA PRO A 147 14.45 11.51 -5.56
C PRO A 147 15.71 10.63 -5.59
N PRO A 148 15.85 9.58 -4.74
CA PRO A 148 17.04 8.75 -4.75
C PRO A 148 17.35 8.04 -6.08
N LEU A 149 16.35 7.87 -6.96
CA LEU A 149 16.53 7.24 -8.28
C LEU A 149 16.28 8.21 -9.45
N GLY A 150 15.93 9.47 -9.18
CA GLY A 150 15.67 10.46 -10.23
C GLY A 150 14.52 10.10 -11.18
N ARG A 151 13.62 9.18 -10.78
CA ARG A 151 12.56 8.59 -11.60
C ARG A 151 11.23 8.57 -10.86
N SER A 152 10.13 8.59 -11.60
CA SER A 152 8.82 8.21 -11.05
C SER A 152 8.77 6.72 -10.75
N PHE A 153 7.84 6.29 -9.91
CA PHE A 153 7.63 4.86 -9.68
C PHE A 153 7.14 4.11 -10.93
N ALA A 154 6.44 4.79 -11.84
CA ALA A 154 6.01 4.20 -13.11
C ALA A 154 7.14 4.08 -14.16
N GLU A 155 8.30 4.69 -13.91
CA GLU A 155 9.52 4.53 -14.71
C GLU A 155 10.44 3.41 -14.19
N LEU A 156 10.11 2.79 -13.04
CA LEU A 156 10.87 1.68 -12.48
C LEU A 156 10.37 0.34 -13.01
N ALA A 157 11.29 -0.59 -13.27
CA ALA A 157 10.89 -1.99 -13.47
C ALA A 157 10.25 -2.54 -12.17
N PRO A 158 9.34 -3.53 -12.24
CA PRO A 158 8.71 -4.11 -11.06
C PRO A 158 9.71 -4.57 -10.00
N GLU A 159 10.83 -5.16 -10.41
CA GLU A 159 11.89 -5.65 -9.53
C GLU A 159 12.62 -4.49 -8.82
N GLU A 160 12.87 -3.37 -9.52
CA GLU A 160 13.47 -2.18 -8.93
C GLU A 160 12.53 -1.54 -7.90
N LYS A 161 11.25 -1.39 -8.26
CA LYS A 161 10.22 -0.85 -7.36
C LYS A 161 10.08 -1.73 -6.11
N ASN A 162 10.12 -3.05 -6.27
CA ASN A 162 10.03 -4.02 -5.18
C ASN A 162 11.23 -3.98 -4.22
N ARG A 163 12.33 -3.27 -4.53
CA ARG A 163 13.44 -3.06 -3.59
C ARG A 163 13.23 -1.86 -2.68
N VAL A 164 12.50 -0.84 -3.15
CA VAL A 164 12.44 0.46 -2.49
C VAL A 164 11.07 0.82 -1.95
N SER A 165 9.99 0.25 -2.51
CA SER A 165 8.61 0.67 -2.25
C SER A 165 8.16 0.48 -0.79
N HIS A 166 7.17 1.27 -0.40
CA HIS A 166 6.49 1.22 0.89
C HIS A 166 5.98 -0.19 1.20
N ARG A 167 5.35 -0.86 0.22
CA ARG A 167 4.90 -2.25 0.36
C ARG A 167 6.06 -3.22 0.57
N ALA A 168 7.17 -3.07 -0.15
CA ALA A 168 8.34 -3.92 0.06
C ALA A 168 8.91 -3.78 1.48
N ARG A 169 8.96 -2.55 2.01
CA ARG A 169 9.40 -2.27 3.39
C ARG A 169 8.47 -2.87 4.44
N ALA A 170 7.16 -2.76 4.25
CA ALA A 170 6.16 -3.35 5.14
C ALA A 170 6.26 -4.88 5.13
N VAL A 171 6.39 -5.48 3.95
CA VAL A 171 6.53 -6.94 3.79
C VAL A 171 7.84 -7.45 4.36
N ALA A 172 8.96 -6.72 4.21
CA ALA A 172 10.22 -7.10 4.82
C ALA A 172 10.10 -7.24 6.34
N GLN A 173 9.38 -6.33 6.99
CA GLN A 173 9.08 -6.42 8.43
C GLN A 173 8.13 -7.58 8.75
N ALA A 174 7.07 -7.78 7.94
CA ALA A 174 6.18 -8.92 8.11
C ALA A 174 6.91 -10.26 7.96
N ARG A 175 7.88 -10.37 7.03
CA ARG A 175 8.74 -11.55 6.89
C ARG A 175 9.56 -11.78 8.15
N ALA A 176 10.19 -10.75 8.69
CA ALA A 176 10.97 -10.87 9.93
C ALA A 176 10.08 -11.35 11.08
N TRP A 177 8.88 -10.78 11.21
CA TRP A 177 7.89 -11.19 12.21
C TRP A 177 7.50 -12.68 12.05
N LEU A 178 7.16 -13.11 10.82
CA LEU A 178 6.79 -14.49 10.51
C LEU A 178 7.91 -15.50 10.79
N LEU A 179 9.16 -15.12 10.54
CA LEU A 179 10.33 -15.96 10.78
C LEU A 179 10.74 -16.01 12.24
N SER A 180 10.51 -14.93 12.99
CA SER A 180 10.73 -14.90 14.43
C SER A 180 9.64 -15.61 15.23
N ARG A 181 8.44 -15.75 14.63
CA ARG A 181 7.22 -16.40 15.16
C ARG A 181 7.24 -16.52 16.70
N PRO A 182 7.22 -15.37 17.40
CA PRO A 182 7.33 -15.34 18.86
C PRO A 182 6.20 -16.13 19.54
#